data_AF-A0A8T5BND2-F1
#
_entry.id   AF-A0A8T5BND2-F1
#
_cell.length_a   1.000
_cell.length_b   1.000
_cell.length_c   1.000
_cell.angle_alpha   90.00
_cell.angle_beta   90.00
_cell.angle_gamma   90.00
#
_symmetry.space_group_name_H-M   'P 1'
#
loop_
_entity.id
_entity.type
_entity.pdbx_description
1 polymer ?
#
loop_
_entity_poly.entity_id
_entity_poly.type
_entity_poly.pdbx_seq_one_letter_code
_entity_poly.pdbx_strand_id
1 'polypeptide(L)'
;MKTQLIYLAGILIIVWFSMILVIFIIANFITKFTFPFSGWIGSFLTNIFRTILGVTISLVWLYGWKKLYIFYFKWCLRKLSKL
;
A
#
# COMPACT_ATOMS: atom_id res chain seq x y z
N MET A 1 10.18 -0.95 28.32
CA MET A 1 10.49 -0.10 27.13
C MET A 1 11.02 -0.88 25.93
N LYS A 2 12.04 -1.76 26.06
CA LYS A 2 12.65 -2.47 24.90
C LYS A 2 11.66 -3.24 24.01
N THR A 3 10.68 -3.92 24.60
CA THR A 3 9.72 -4.74 23.87
C THR A 3 8.79 -3.90 22.97
N GLN A 4 8.36 -2.71 23.41
CA GLN A 4 7.50 -1.82 22.62
C GLN A 4 8.22 -1.27 21.39
N LEU A 5 9.52 -0.96 21.52
CA LEU A 5 10.37 -0.53 20.42
C LEU A 5 10.48 -1.61 19.33
N ILE A 6 10.60 -2.89 19.71
CA ILE A 6 10.69 -4.01 18.77
C ILE A 6 9.38 -4.18 17.97
N TYR A 7 8.22 -4.07 18.63
CA TYR A 7 6.93 -4.15 17.93
C TYR A 7 6.72 -2.97 16.98
N LEU A 8 7.11 -1.76 17.39
CA LEU A 8 7.03 -0.57 16.55
C LEU A 8 7.93 -0.70 15.31
N ALA A 9 9.17 -1.16 15.52
CA ALA A 9 10.13 -1.41 14.44
C ALA A 9 9.62 -2.48 13.47
N GLY A 10 9.02 -3.57 13.97
CA GLY A 10 8.43 -4.61 13.14
C GLY A 10 7.30 -4.09 12.25
N ILE A 11 6.41 -3.24 12.78
CA ILE A 11 5.34 -2.63 12.00
C ILE A 11 5.92 -1.69 10.94
N LEU A 12 6.87 -0.84 11.33
CA LEU A 12 7.55 0.06 10.40
C LEU A 12 8.21 -0.71 9.25
N ILE A 13 8.87 -1.84 9.53
CA ILE A 13 9.48 -2.69 8.51
C ILE A 13 8.41 -3.29 7.58
N ILE A 14 7.31 -3.82 8.12
CA ILE A 14 6.21 -4.39 7.32
C ILE A 14 5.59 -3.33 6.41
N VAL A 15 5.35 -2.13 6.95
CA VAL A 15 4.90 -0.96 6.20
C VAL A 15 5.86 -0.63 5.06
N TRP A 16 7.16 -0.62 5.35
CA TRP A 16 8.19 -0.23 4.40
C TRP A 16 8.29 -1.25 3.26
N PHE A 17 8.27 -2.53 3.61
CA PHE A 17 8.24 -3.63 2.65
C PHE A 17 6.98 -3.58 1.78
N SER A 18 5.84 -3.24 2.38
CA SER A 18 4.59 -3.05 1.66
C SER A 18 4.66 -1.89 0.66
N MET A 19 5.31 -0.77 0.98
CA MET A 19 5.55 0.33 0.03
C MET A 19 6.40 -0.13 -1.16
N ILE A 20 7.50 -0.85 -0.90
CA ILE A 20 8.36 -1.38 -1.97
C ILE A 20 7.55 -2.29 -2.89
N LEU A 21 6.72 -3.16 -2.33
CA LEU A 21 5.90 -4.11 -3.09
C LEU A 21 4.89 -3.37 -3.99
N VAL A 22 4.23 -2.33 -3.45
CA VAL A 22 3.33 -1.47 -4.23
C VAL A 22 4.07 -0.78 -5.38
N ILE A 23 5.23 -0.18 -5.11
CA ILE A 23 6.06 0.47 -6.13
C ILE A 23 6.48 -0.54 -7.20
N PHE A 24 6.87 -1.75 -6.80
CA PHE A 24 7.25 -2.82 -7.71
C PHE A 24 6.11 -3.24 -8.64
N ILE A 25 4.88 -3.35 -8.11
CA ILE A 25 3.68 -3.64 -8.90
C ILE A 25 3.41 -2.50 -9.89
N ILE A 26 3.46 -1.25 -9.44
CA ILE A 26 3.24 -0.08 -10.31
C ILE A 26 4.28 -0.08 -11.44
N ALA A 27 5.56 -0.23 -11.10
CA ALA A 27 6.65 -0.22 -12.06
C ALA A 27 6.55 -1.37 -13.09
N ASN A 28 6.21 -2.59 -12.67
CA ASN A 28 6.20 -3.72 -13.58
C ASN A 28 4.89 -3.94 -14.34
N PHE A 29 3.74 -3.60 -13.75
CA PHE A 29 2.44 -3.83 -14.37
C PHE A 29 1.87 -2.53 -14.96
N ILE A 30 1.74 -1.48 -14.16
CA ILE A 30 1.02 -0.27 -14.58
C ILE A 30 1.80 0.50 -15.64
N THR A 31 3.12 0.68 -15.47
CA THR A 31 3.90 1.45 -16.45
C THR A 31 4.12 0.72 -17.77
N LYS A 32 4.06 -0.62 -17.77
CA LYS A 32 4.19 -1.44 -18.99
C LYS A 32 2.86 -1.61 -19.72
N PHE A 33 1.75 -1.37 -19.03
CA PHE A 33 0.43 -1.41 -19.65
C PHE A 33 0.30 -0.28 -20.68
N THR A 34 0.14 -0.64 -21.94
CA THR A 34 -0.08 0.29 -23.07
C THR A 34 -1.20 -0.26 -23.91
N PHE A 35 -2.15 0.60 -24.29
CA PHE A 35 -3.20 0.20 -25.21
C PHE A 35 -2.67 0.16 -26.65
N PRO A 36 -3.01 -0.85 -27.46
CA PRO A 36 -2.54 -1.00 -28.83
C PRO A 36 -3.26 -0.07 -29.84
N PHE A 37 -3.80 1.06 -29.39
CA PHE A 37 -4.46 2.04 -30.27
C PHE A 37 -3.45 3.10 -30.71
N SER A 38 -3.22 3.23 -32.02
CA SER A 38 -2.34 4.23 -32.60
C SER A 38 -2.99 5.63 -32.56
N GLY A 39 -2.26 6.64 -32.08
CA GLY A 39 -2.69 8.05 -32.07
C GLY A 39 -2.91 8.62 -30.67
N TRP A 40 -3.30 9.90 -30.59
CA TRP A 40 -3.37 10.66 -29.34
C TRP A 40 -4.37 10.07 -28.33
N ILE A 41 -5.47 9.50 -28.84
CA ILE A 41 -6.52 8.84 -28.05
C ILE A 41 -5.99 7.62 -27.28
N GLY A 42 -5.11 6.81 -27.89
CA GLY A 42 -4.50 5.65 -27.24
C GLY A 42 -3.58 6.05 -26.08
N SER A 43 -2.78 7.11 -26.27
CA SER A 43 -1.95 7.67 -25.20
C SER A 43 -2.79 8.27 -24.06
N PHE A 44 -3.89 8.94 -24.39
CA PHE A 44 -4.78 9.57 -23.41
C PHE A 44 -5.48 8.51 -22.55
N LEU A 45 -6.07 7.47 -23.17
CA LEU A 45 -6.67 6.34 -22.45
C LEU A 45 -5.65 5.62 -21.57
N THR A 46 -4.46 5.36 -22.08
CA THR A 46 -3.39 4.69 -21.33
C THR A 46 -3.06 5.46 -20.06
N ASN A 47 -2.89 6.78 -20.14
CA ASN A 47 -2.60 7.61 -18.97
C ASN A 47 -3.75 7.66 -17.96
N ILE A 48 -5.00 7.75 -18.44
CA ILE A 48 -6.19 7.69 -17.56
C ILE A 48 -6.22 6.36 -16.82
N PHE A 49 -6.09 5.24 -17.52
CA PHE A 49 -6.11 3.91 -16.91
C PHE A 49 -4.98 3.71 -15.90
N ARG A 50 -3.75 4.16 -16.22
CA ARG A 50 -2.62 4.12 -15.30
C ARG A 50 -2.89 4.92 -14.03
N THR A 51 -3.51 6.09 -14.17
CA THR A 51 -3.86 6.96 -13.05
C THR A 51 -4.92 6.31 -12.17
N ILE A 52 -5.99 5.78 -12.77
CA ILE A 52 -7.06 5.08 -12.03
C ILE A 52 -6.48 3.88 -11.28
N LEU A 53 -5.69 3.04 -11.94
CA LEU A 53 -5.04 1.88 -11.30
C LEU A 53 -4.12 2.31 -10.15
N GLY A 54 -3.33 3.38 -10.33
CA GLY A 54 -2.47 3.93 -9.28
C GLY A 54 -3.27 4.43 -8.06
N VAL A 55 -4.39 5.12 -8.29
CA VAL A 55 -5.29 5.59 -7.24
C VAL A 55 -5.93 4.41 -6.51
N THR A 56 -6.45 3.41 -7.24
CA THR A 56 -7.05 2.22 -6.65
C THR A 56 -6.06 1.47 -5.77
N ILE A 57 -4.83 1.25 -6.24
CA ILE A 57 -3.79 0.58 -5.45
C ILE A 57 -3.44 1.39 -4.20
N SER A 58 -3.33 2.71 -4.32
CA SER A 58 -3.06 3.59 -3.18
C SER A 58 -4.17 3.52 -2.13
N LEU A 59 -5.44 3.51 -2.56
CA LEU A 59 -6.59 3.36 -1.66
C LEU A 59 -6.61 2.00 -0.98
N VAL A 60 -6.34 0.92 -1.71
CA VAL A 60 -6.25 -0.45 -1.15
C VAL A 60 -5.11 -0.53 -0.14
N TRP A 61 -3.96 0.08 -0.43
CA TRP A 61 -2.82 0.14 0.45
C TRP A 61 -3.14 0.89 1.76
N LEU A 62 -3.73 2.08 1.66
CA LEU A 62 -4.18 2.86 2.82
C LEU A 62 -5.22 2.12 3.66
N TYR A 63 -6.15 1.40 3.02
CA TYR A 63 -7.14 0.58 3.70
C TYR A 63 -6.48 -0.57 4.48
N GLY A 64 -5.52 -1.26 3.87
CA GLY A 64 -4.71 -2.29 4.54
C GLY A 64 -3.98 -1.74 5.76
N TRP A 65 -3.39 -0.56 5.62
CA TRP A 65 -2.72 0.18 6.69
C TRP A 65 -3.65 0.53 7.86
N LYS A 66 -4.84 1.06 7.56
CA LYS A 66 -5.86 1.37 8.57
C LYS A 66 -6.22 0.11 9.37
N LYS A 67 -6.37 -1.04 8.70
CA LYS A 67 -6.68 -2.32 9.35
C LYS A 67 -5.53 -2.79 10.25
N LEU A 68 -4.28 -2.66 9.80
CA LEU A 68 -3.07 -2.95 10.58
C LEU A 68 -2.97 -2.06 11.83
N TYR A 69 -3.21 -0.76 11.69
CA TYR A 69 -3.23 0.18 12.80
C TYR A 69 -4.30 -0.18 13.84
N ILE A 70 -5.54 -0.44 13.40
CA ILE A 70 -6.64 -0.84 14.30
C ILE A 70 -6.31 -2.17 14.99
N PHE A 71 -5.74 -3.12 14.27
CA PHE A 71 -5.33 -4.41 14.84
C PHE A 71 -4.29 -4.21 15.95
N TYR A 72 -3.25 -3.42 15.68
CA TYR A 72 -2.23 -3.10 16.66
C TYR A 72 -2.81 -2.37 17.88
N PHE A 73 -3.68 -1.39 17.65
CA PHE A 73 -4.35 -0.65 18.72
C PHE A 73 -5.19 -1.57 19.62
N LYS A 74 -5.98 -2.49 19.02
CA LYS A 74 -6.74 -3.51 19.75
C LYS A 74 -5.82 -4.45 20.53
N TRP A 75 -4.70 -4.87 19.94
CA TRP A 75 -3.72 -5.73 20.61
C TRP A 75 -3.08 -5.02 21.81
N CYS A 76 -2.75 -3.74 21.66
CA CYS A 76 -2.20 -2.90 22.72
C CYS A 76 -3.19 -2.74 23.88
N LEU A 77 -4.45 -2.40 23.59
CA LEU A 77 -5.52 -2.27 24.60
C LEU A 77 -5.78 -3.58 25.36
N ARG A 78 -5.84 -4.73 24.66
CA ARG A 78 -5.99 -6.04 25.32
C ARG A 78 -4.84 -6.37 26.25
N LYS A 79 -3.62 -5.93 25.89
CA LYS A 79 -2.43 -6.14 26.71
C LYS A 79 -2.44 -5.26 27.95
N LEU A 80 -2.98 -4.05 27.84
CA LEU A 80 -3.14 -3.11 28.96
C LEU A 80 -4.26 -3.53 29.92
N SER A 81 -5.35 -4.10 29.40
CA SER A 81 -6.50 -4.58 30.20
C SER A 81 -6.23 -5.86 31.00
N LYS A 82 -5.15 -6.60 30.70
CA LYS A 82 -4.74 -7.83 31.40
C LYS A 82 -3.65 -7.59 32.45
N LEU A 83 -3.26 -6.33 32.66
CA LEU A 83 -2.24 -5.87 33.59
C LEU A 83 -2.91 -5.19 34.77
#